data_AF-A0A3P6RRH1-F1
#
_entry.id   AF-A0A3P6RRH1-F1
#
_cell.length_a   1.000
_cell.length_b   1.000
_cell.length_c   1.000
_cell.angle_alpha   90.00
_cell.angle_beta   90.00
_cell.angle_gamma   90.00
#
_symmetry.space_group_name_H-M   'P 1'
#
loop_
_entity.id
_entity.type
_entity.pdbx_description
1 polymer ?
#
loop_
_entity_poly.entity_id
_entity_poly.type
_entity_poly.pdbx_seq_one_letter_code
_entity_poly.pdbx_strand_id
1 'polypeptide(L)'
;MLACVVAMAVYMENLRISLPYYSIEKKRFYTTKVRLFGQFPYLLSILLVWFVCYLMTITGFEPEGGQARTDKNVSMTVLRESPWFQVPYPGRFGLPRWSIGLCMAYLASCLSSVIENIGSYDLLARVSEQRPPPKNAVNRAIMVEGI
;
A
#
# COMPACT_ATOMS: atom_id res chain seq x y z
N MET A 1 8.92 -9.55 5.07
CA MET A 1 7.92 -8.47 4.89
C MET A 1 6.77 -8.58 5.89
N LEU A 2 5.94 -9.63 5.87
CA LEU A 2 4.80 -9.77 6.79
C LEU A 2 5.18 -9.63 8.28
N ALA A 3 6.29 -10.27 8.71
CA ALA A 3 6.78 -10.13 10.08
C ALA A 3 7.13 -8.68 10.47
N CYS A 4 7.76 -7.92 9.55
CA CYS A 4 8.07 -6.50 9.79
C CYS A 4 6.81 -5.64 9.87
N VAL A 5 5.82 -5.94 9.02
CA VAL A 5 4.51 -5.27 9.06
C VAL A 5 3.82 -5.51 10.40
N VAL A 6 3.76 -6.76 10.85
CA VAL A 6 3.17 -7.09 12.16
C VAL A 6 3.96 -6.44 13.30
N ALA A 7 5.29 -6.46 13.25
CA ALA A 7 6.15 -5.79 14.23
C ALA A 7 5.85 -4.28 14.31
N MET A 8 5.81 -3.58 13.17
CA MET A 8 5.56 -2.15 13.13
C MET A 8 4.12 -1.79 13.48
N ALA A 9 3.15 -2.52 12.93
CA ALA A 9 1.72 -2.22 13.08
C ALA A 9 1.17 -2.60 14.45
N VAL A 10 1.65 -3.68 15.07
CA VAL A 10 1.11 -4.19 16.35
C VAL A 10 1.97 -3.75 17.53
N TYR A 11 3.29 -3.92 17.43
CA TYR A 11 4.18 -3.68 18.59
C TYR A 11 4.66 -2.23 18.68
N MET A 12 4.94 -1.57 17.54
CA MET A 12 5.46 -0.19 17.52
C MET A 12 4.39 0.89 17.37
N GLU A 13 3.10 0.53 17.31
CA GLU A 13 1.97 1.46 17.13
C GLU A 13 1.89 2.55 18.22
N ASN A 14 2.30 2.21 19.44
CA ASN A 14 2.25 3.11 20.60
C ASN A 14 3.48 4.03 20.69
N LEU A 15 4.49 3.86 19.83
CA LEU A 15 5.70 4.66 19.87
C LEU A 15 5.42 6.07 19.33
N ARG A 16 5.44 7.05 20.22
CA ARG A 16 5.29 8.47 19.87
C ARG A 16 6.64 9.08 19.59
N ILE A 17 6.93 9.34 18.31
CA ILE A 17 8.16 10.00 17.90
C ILE A 17 7.95 11.51 18.00
N SER A 18 8.91 12.19 18.61
CA SER A 18 8.94 13.65 18.67
C SER A 18 9.52 14.17 17.35
N LEU A 19 8.66 14.67 16.45
CA LEU A 19 9.10 15.27 15.20
C LEU A 19 9.23 16.79 15.40
N PRO A 20 10.44 17.35 15.23
CA PRO A 20 10.61 18.79 15.15
C PRO A 20 10.07 19.27 13.80
N TYR A 21 9.19 20.28 13.82
CA TYR A 21 8.78 20.98 12.62
C TYR A 21 9.03 22.49 12.79
N TYR A 22 9.33 23.14 11.67
CA TYR A 22 9.55 24.58 11.65
C TYR A 22 8.25 25.30 11.31
N SER A 23 7.74 26.11 12.24
CA SER A 23 6.55 26.94 11.98
C SER A 23 6.98 28.25 11.33
N ILE A 24 6.59 28.44 10.06
CA ILE A 24 6.90 29.65 9.28
C ILE A 24 6.21 30.89 9.88
N GLU A 25 4.97 30.76 10.37
CA GLU A 25 4.22 31.84 11.01
C GLU A 25 4.90 32.36 12.29
N LYS A 26 5.37 31.44 13.14
CA LYS A 26 5.93 31.78 14.45
C LYS A 26 7.45 31.85 14.48
N LYS A 27 8.11 31.63 13.32
CA LYS A 27 9.57 31.59 13.11
C LYS A 27 10.33 30.82 14.20
N ARG A 28 9.75 29.72 14.69
CA ARG A 28 10.31 28.93 15.80
C ARG A 28 10.13 27.44 15.54
N PHE A 29 11.08 26.65 16.03
CA PHE A 29 10.99 25.19 16.03
C PHE A 29 10.02 24.74 17.11
N TYR A 30 9.04 23.94 16.72
CA TYR A 30 8.11 23.27 17.62
C TYR A 30 8.28 21.76 17.48
N THR A 31 8.19 21.07 18.61
CA THR A 31 8.26 19.61 18.65
C THR A 31 6.87 19.08 18.92
N THR A 32 6.32 18.30 18.00
CA THR A 32 5.05 17.59 18.20
C THR A 32 5.29 16.09 18.31
N LYS A 33 4.49 15.41 19.12
CA LYS A 33 4.55 13.95 19.31
C LYS A 33 3.55 13.30 18.37
N VAL A 34 4.03 12.58 17.36
CA VAL A 34 3.17 11.88 16.37
C VAL A 34 3.36 10.36 16.46
N ARG A 35 2.31 9.61 16.11
CA ARG A 35 2.31 8.14 16.07
C ARG A 35 2.67 7.65 14.67
N LEU A 36 3.91 7.88 14.26
CA LEU A 36 4.39 7.62 12.89
C LEU A 36 4.20 6.15 12.47
N PHE A 37 4.54 5.21 13.35
CA PHE A 37 4.43 3.77 13.08
C PHE A 37 2.99 3.25 13.04
N GLY A 38 2.06 3.89 13.76
CA GLY A 38 0.64 3.52 13.70
C GLY A 38 -0.05 4.03 12.43
N GLN A 39 0.41 5.16 11.86
CA GLN A 39 -0.27 5.78 10.73
C GLN A 39 0.23 5.28 9.37
N PHE A 40 1.52 4.93 9.26
CA PHE A 40 2.13 4.43 8.01
C PHE A 40 2.94 3.13 8.18
N PRO A 41 2.44 2.11 8.91
CA PRO A 41 3.22 0.91 9.22
C PRO A 41 3.68 0.16 7.96
N TYR A 42 2.79 0.05 6.96
CA TYR A 42 3.09 -0.64 5.71
C TYR A 42 4.22 0.02 4.90
N LEU A 43 4.15 1.35 4.73
CA LEU A 43 5.16 2.10 3.99
C LEU A 43 6.53 1.98 4.65
N LEU A 44 6.60 2.19 5.97
CA LEU A 44 7.83 2.08 6.74
C LEU A 44 8.40 0.66 6.71
N SER A 45 7.53 -0.35 6.75
CA SER A 45 7.96 -1.76 6.66
C SER A 45 8.59 -2.08 5.31
N ILE A 46 7.99 -1.62 4.22
CA ILE A 46 8.51 -1.82 2.86
C ILE A 46 9.86 -1.13 2.72
N LEU A 47 9.98 0.13 3.17
CA LEU A 47 11.24 0.88 3.13
C LEU A 47 12.34 0.20 3.95
N LEU A 48 12.03 -0.28 5.15
CA LEU A 48 12.99 -0.98 6.00
C LEU A 48 13.46 -2.27 5.32
N VAL A 49 12.54 -3.11 4.85
CA VAL A 49 12.89 -4.38 4.20
C VAL A 49 13.72 -4.13 2.95
N TRP A 50 13.33 -3.16 2.12
CA TRP A 50 14.10 -2.76 0.94
C TRP A 50 15.51 -2.28 1.31
N PHE A 51 15.63 -1.48 2.37
CA PHE A 51 16.92 -0.98 2.86
C PHE A 51 17.83 -2.12 3.35
N VAL A 52 17.28 -3.11 4.06
CA VAL A 52 18.02 -4.31 4.46
C VAL A 52 18.49 -5.10 3.25
N CYS A 53 17.62 -5.32 2.25
CA CYS A 53 18.00 -5.96 0.98
C CYS A 53 19.10 -5.18 0.25
N TYR A 54 19.05 -3.85 0.27
CA TYR A 54 20.08 -2.99 -0.32
C TYR A 54 21.43 -3.15 0.40
N LEU A 55 21.44 -3.16 1.73
CA LEU A 55 22.65 -3.41 2.52
C LEU A 55 23.25 -4.79 2.23
N MET A 56 22.42 -5.84 2.20
CA MET A 56 22.85 -7.20 1.83
C MET A 56 23.43 -7.26 0.40
N THR A 57 22.91 -6.42 -0.50
CA THR A 57 23.40 -6.33 -1.89
C THR A 57 24.81 -5.73 -1.93
N ILE A 58 25.06 -4.64 -1.19
CA ILE A 58 26.37 -3.97 -1.12
C ILE A 58 27.40 -4.83 -0.40
N THR A 59 27.03 -5.49 0.70
CA THR A 59 27.96 -6.33 1.47
C THR A 59 28.29 -7.66 0.80
N GLY A 60 27.64 -7.98 -0.32
CA GLY A 60 27.86 -9.23 -1.06
C GLY A 60 27.42 -10.48 -0.29
N PHE A 61 26.56 -10.32 0.73
CA PHE A 61 26.07 -11.44 1.53
C PHE A 61 25.08 -12.33 0.76
N GLU A 62 24.34 -11.74 -0.18
CA GLU A 62 23.45 -12.46 -1.08
C GLU A 62 24.19 -12.85 -2.38
N PRO A 63 24.14 -14.12 -2.83
CA PRO A 63 24.80 -14.57 -4.05
C PRO A 63 24.24 -13.89 -5.31
N GLU A 64 25.06 -13.87 -6.37
CA GLU A 64 24.63 -13.32 -7.67
C GLU A 64 23.42 -14.08 -8.23
N GLY A 65 22.35 -13.36 -8.53
CA GLY A 65 21.06 -13.94 -8.95
C GLY A 65 20.06 -14.23 -7.82
N GLY A 66 20.46 -13.98 -6.57
CA GLY A 66 19.59 -14.13 -5.39
C GLY A 66 18.31 -13.30 -5.47
N GLN A 67 17.21 -13.82 -4.90
CA GLN A 67 15.91 -13.14 -5.00
C GLN A 67 15.87 -11.81 -4.24
N ALA A 68 16.68 -11.67 -3.19
CA ALA A 68 16.77 -10.50 -2.33
C ALA A 68 17.70 -9.40 -2.86
N ARG A 69 18.45 -9.65 -3.94
CA ARG A 69 19.34 -8.65 -4.54
C ARG A 69 18.57 -7.51 -5.20
N THR A 70 19.01 -6.29 -4.93
CA THR A 70 18.42 -5.05 -5.48
C THR A 70 18.98 -4.68 -6.85
N ASP A 71 20.11 -5.26 -7.25
CA ASP A 71 20.89 -4.98 -8.47
C ASP A 71 20.63 -5.97 -9.61
N LYS A 72 19.49 -6.69 -9.59
CA LYS A 72 19.19 -7.67 -10.66
C LYS A 72 19.25 -7.02 -12.03
N ASN A 73 20.08 -7.59 -12.91
CA ASN A 73 20.24 -7.14 -14.30
C ASN A 73 18.90 -6.99 -15.03
N VAL A 74 17.96 -7.93 -14.82
CA VAL A 74 16.63 -7.85 -15.45
C VAL A 74 15.87 -6.58 -15.02
N SER A 75 15.89 -6.23 -13.74
CA SER A 75 15.22 -5.03 -13.22
C SER A 75 15.92 -3.75 -13.68
N MET A 76 17.24 -3.75 -13.72
CA MET A 76 18.05 -2.60 -14.17
C MET A 76 17.90 -2.34 -15.67
N THR A 77 17.86 -3.39 -16.50
CA THR A 77 17.62 -3.27 -17.94
C THR A 77 16.22 -2.74 -18.22
N VAL A 78 15.19 -3.26 -17.53
CA VAL A 78 13.82 -2.75 -17.66
C VAL A 78 13.74 -1.28 -17.27
N LEU A 79 14.42 -0.86 -16.18
CA LEU A 79 14.42 0.54 -15.77
C LEU A 79 15.09 1.43 -16.82
N ARG A 80 16.22 0.99 -17.40
CA ARG A 80 16.97 1.71 -18.43
C ARG A 80 16.21 1.82 -19.76
N GLU A 81 15.51 0.76 -20.16
CA GLU A 81 14.77 0.69 -21.43
C GLU A 81 13.36 1.24 -21.32
N SER A 82 12.88 1.50 -20.09
CA SER A 82 11.54 2.04 -19.88
C SER A 82 11.41 3.47 -20.42
N PRO A 83 10.41 3.75 -21.28
CA PRO A 83 10.14 5.11 -21.71
C PRO A 83 9.59 5.95 -20.54
N TRP A 84 10.01 7.21 -20.46
CA TRP A 84 9.58 8.16 -19.43
C TRP A 84 8.07 8.38 -19.38
N PHE A 85 7.39 8.26 -20.53
CA PHE A 85 5.94 8.37 -20.63
C PHE A 85 5.38 7.14 -21.33
N GLN A 86 4.51 6.40 -20.65
CA GLN A 86 3.74 5.30 -21.22
C GLN A 86 2.27 5.68 -21.22
N VAL A 87 1.68 5.84 -22.41
CA VAL A 87 0.23 6.01 -22.54
C VAL A 87 -0.42 4.63 -22.47
N PRO A 88 -1.29 4.35 -21.48
CA PRO A 88 -2.01 3.09 -21.42
C PRO A 88 -3.07 3.08 -22.53
N TYR A 89 -2.84 2.30 -23.58
CA TYR A 89 -3.81 2.09 -24.64
C TYR A 89 -4.62 0.81 -24.40
N PRO A 90 -5.95 0.84 -24.68
CA PRO A 90 -6.78 -0.35 -24.54
C PRO A 90 -6.25 -1.46 -25.46
N GLY A 91 -6.18 -2.69 -24.94
CA GLY A 91 -5.69 -3.85 -25.69
C GLY A 91 -4.17 -4.09 -25.66
N ARG A 92 -3.37 -3.33 -24.89
CA ARG A 92 -1.92 -3.56 -24.73
C ARG A 92 -1.56 -4.99 -24.28
N PHE A 93 -2.45 -5.64 -23.53
CA PHE A 93 -2.26 -7.01 -23.02
C PHE A 93 -2.95 -8.09 -23.88
N GLY A 94 -3.45 -7.73 -25.07
CA GLY A 94 -4.18 -8.61 -25.97
C GLY A 94 -5.70 -8.55 -25.80
N LEU A 95 -6.39 -9.43 -26.53
CA LEU A 95 -7.85 -9.57 -26.47
C LEU A 95 -8.28 -10.28 -25.17
N PRO A 96 -9.49 -9.99 -24.66
CA PRO A 96 -10.01 -10.65 -23.47
C PRO A 96 -10.09 -12.16 -23.70
N ARG A 97 -9.41 -12.92 -22.83
CA ARG A 97 -9.46 -14.40 -22.84
C ARG A 97 -10.44 -14.88 -21.79
N TRP A 98 -11.26 -15.85 -22.15
CA TRP A 98 -12.26 -16.41 -21.23
C TRP A 98 -11.72 -17.68 -20.56
N SER A 99 -11.78 -17.73 -19.23
CA SER A 99 -11.40 -18.89 -18.43
C SER A 99 -12.34 -18.98 -17.24
N ILE A 100 -12.95 -20.16 -17.04
CA ILE A 100 -13.92 -20.38 -15.97
C ILE A 100 -13.27 -20.21 -14.59
N GLY A 101 -12.02 -20.67 -14.43
CA GLY A 101 -11.30 -20.61 -13.16
C GLY A 101 -10.97 -19.16 -12.77
N LEU A 102 -10.53 -18.36 -13.73
CA LEU A 102 -10.29 -16.93 -13.51
C LEU A 102 -11.61 -16.20 -13.22
N CYS A 103 -12.68 -16.52 -13.94
CA CYS A 103 -14.00 -15.93 -13.70
C CYS A 103 -14.47 -16.18 -12.25
N MET A 104 -14.38 -17.42 -11.78
CA MET A 104 -14.74 -17.76 -10.39
C MET A 104 -13.85 -17.06 -9.36
N ALA A 105 -12.54 -16.94 -9.64
CA ALA A 105 -11.62 -16.21 -8.78
C ALA A 105 -11.96 -14.71 -8.69
N TYR A 106 -12.30 -14.08 -9.83
CA TYR A 106 -12.74 -12.69 -9.86
C TYR A 106 -14.07 -12.50 -9.13
N LEU A 107 -15.05 -13.39 -9.33
CA LEU A 107 -16.32 -13.35 -8.59
C LEU A 107 -16.11 -13.44 -7.07
N ALA A 108 -15.23 -14.35 -6.62
CA ALA A 108 -14.87 -14.46 -5.22
C ALA A 108 -14.19 -13.17 -4.70
N SER A 109 -13.28 -12.58 -5.50
CA SER A 109 -12.63 -11.31 -5.18
C SER A 109 -13.64 -10.15 -5.06
N CYS A 110 -14.59 -10.05 -6.00
CA CYS A 110 -15.65 -9.05 -5.96
C CYS A 110 -16.55 -9.20 -4.72
N LEU A 111 -16.96 -10.43 -4.40
CA LEU A 111 -17.75 -10.70 -3.19
C LEU A 111 -16.98 -10.31 -1.91
N SER A 112 -15.69 -10.62 -1.85
CA SER A 112 -14.83 -10.21 -0.73
C SER A 112 -14.76 -8.69 -0.60
N SER A 113 -14.60 -7.96 -1.72
CA SER A 113 -14.57 -6.49 -1.75
C SER A 113 -15.87 -5.87 -1.24
N VAL A 114 -17.04 -6.39 -1.68
CA VAL A 114 -18.34 -5.89 -1.24
C VAL A 114 -18.54 -6.07 0.26
N ILE A 115 -18.14 -7.22 0.82
CA ILE A 115 -18.24 -7.49 2.27
C ILE A 115 -17.33 -6.52 3.05
N GLU A 116 -16.09 -6.33 2.59
CA GLU A 116 -15.13 -5.42 3.20
C GLU A 116 -15.62 -3.96 3.18
N ASN A 117 -16.20 -3.52 2.06
CA ASN A 117 -16.67 -2.15 1.91
C ASN A 117 -17.91 -1.85 2.77
N ILE A 118 -18.84 -2.79 2.90
CA ILE A 118 -19.98 -2.64 3.82
C ILE A 118 -19.48 -2.44 5.26
N GLY A 119 -18.50 -3.25 5.69
CA GLY A 119 -17.89 -3.10 7.01
C GLY A 119 -17.16 -1.76 7.16
N SER A 120 -16.42 -1.35 6.14
CA SER A 120 -15.67 -0.10 6.12
C SER A 120 -16.57 1.13 6.24
N TYR A 121 -17.74 1.14 5.59
CA TYR A 121 -18.70 2.24 5.72
C TYR A 121 -19.20 2.44 7.16
N ASP A 122 -19.46 1.35 7.89
CA ASP A 122 -19.89 1.42 9.29
C ASP A 122 -18.75 1.85 10.22
N LEU A 123 -17.55 1.31 10.01
CA LEU A 123 -16.36 1.70 10.78
C LEU A 123 -16.02 3.18 10.58
N LEU A 124 -16.05 3.67 9.34
CA LEU A 124 -15.79 5.07 9.02
C LEU A 124 -16.85 6.00 9.64
N ALA A 125 -18.12 5.61 9.64
CA ALA A 125 -19.17 6.37 10.30
C ALA A 125 -18.88 6.49 11.81
N ARG A 126 -18.52 5.38 12.47
CA ARG A 126 -18.18 5.36 13.90
C ARG A 126 -16.93 6.17 14.22
N VAL A 127 -15.86 6.01 13.44
CA VAL A 127 -14.59 6.72 13.63
C VAL A 127 -14.76 8.22 13.39
N SER A 128 -15.62 8.61 12.46
CA SER A 128 -15.94 10.02 12.19
C SER A 128 -16.99 10.59 13.14
N GLU A 129 -17.47 9.80 14.11
CA GLU A 129 -18.58 10.15 15.01
C GLU A 129 -19.85 10.62 14.25
N GLN A 130 -20.05 10.09 13.04
CA GLN A 130 -21.18 10.38 12.18
C GLN A 130 -22.23 9.26 12.25
N ARG A 131 -23.45 9.59 11.81
CA ARG A 131 -24.53 8.61 11.68
C ARG A 131 -24.18 7.59 10.58
N PRO A 132 -24.61 6.33 10.71
CA PRO A 132 -24.39 5.32 9.68
C PRO A 132 -25.02 5.75 8.35
N PRO A 133 -24.37 5.48 7.21
CA PRO A 133 -24.82 5.95 5.92
C PRO A 133 -26.18 5.33 5.54
N PRO A 134 -27.07 6.09 4.87
CA PRO A 134 -28.37 5.58 4.45
C PRO A 134 -28.23 4.48 3.39
N LYS A 135 -29.12 3.48 3.42
CA LYS A 135 -29.11 2.32 2.51
C LYS A 135 -29.03 2.70 1.03
N ASN A 136 -29.72 3.77 0.64
CA ASN A 136 -29.73 4.25 -0.74
C ASN A 136 -28.35 4.77 -1.18
N ALA A 137 -27.56 5.37 -0.27
CA ALA A 137 -26.21 5.83 -0.58
C ALA A 137 -25.24 4.65 -0.74
N VAL A 138 -25.36 3.64 0.13
CA VAL A 138 -24.54 2.42 0.08
C VAL A 138 -24.79 1.64 -1.22
N ASN A 139 -26.06 1.43 -1.61
CA ASN A 139 -26.38 0.73 -2.86
C ASN A 139 -25.80 1.43 -4.09
N ARG A 140 -25.82 2.77 -4.13
CA ARG A 140 -25.20 3.53 -5.22
C ARG A 140 -23.67 3.42 -5.20
N ALA A 141 -23.07 3.43 -4.02
CA ALA A 141 -21.62 3.33 -3.88
C ALA A 141 -21.12 1.96 -4.38
N ILE A 142 -21.80 0.86 -4.00
CA ILE A 142 -21.49 -0.49 -4.49
C ILE A 142 -21.70 -0.59 -6.01
N MET A 143 -22.73 0.07 -6.57
CA MET A 143 -22.93 0.10 -8.02
C MET A 143 -21.78 0.80 -8.74
N VAL A 144 -21.30 1.93 -8.22
CA VAL A 144 -20.17 2.69 -8.80
C VAL A 144 -18.85 1.94 -8.65
N GLU A 145 -18.67 1.16 -7.59
CA GLU A 145 -17.50 0.29 -7.42
C GLU A 145 -17.39 -0.80 -8.48
N GLY A 146 -18.55 -1.32 -8.94
CA GLY A 146 -18.60 -2.37 -9.95
C GLY A 146 -18.51 -1.88 -11.41
N ILE A 147 -18.54 -0.57 -11.65
CA ILE A 147 -18.40 0.06 -12.99
C ILE A 147 -16.93 0.33 -13.27
#